data_AF-A0A1B0FJF0-F1
#
_entry.id   AF-A0A1B0FJF0-F1
#
_cell.length_a   1.000
_cell.length_b   1.000
_cell.length_c   1.000
_cell.angle_alpha   90.00
_cell.angle_beta   90.00
_cell.angle_gamma   90.00
#
_symmetry.space_group_name_H-M   'P 1'
#
loop_
_entity.id
_entity.type
_entity.pdbx_description
1 polymer ?
#
loop_
_entity_poly.entity_id
_entity_poly.type
_entity_poly.pdbx_seq_one_letter_code
_entity_poly.pdbx_strand_id
1 'polypeptide(L)'
;MFKESEINYYTDELNLRTIINSVDLRNIDEALNICDISKIEQKLQTWQKYMPRVKPFYALKCNEDPLIVKTLADLGTGFDCASKSEIKQILNSGVQPERIIFANPCKLASHIQYAKANQVRNSTVDSEFEIYKLHKHYPESHLVIRFRCDAEDAQIAFGDKFGCDPEHEAPALMLLAQSLQLNVSAIYIID
;
A
#
# COMPACT_ATOMS: atom_id res chain seq x y z
N MET A 1 -11.50 2.12 -32.56
CA MET A 1 -10.54 3.20 -32.88
C MET A 1 -10.03 3.73 -31.55
N PHE A 2 -8.70 3.83 -31.38
CA PHE A 2 -8.11 4.36 -30.15
C PHE A 2 -8.48 5.84 -29.99
N LYS A 3 -8.90 6.20 -28.78
CA LYS A 3 -9.21 7.56 -28.37
C LYS A 3 -8.23 7.98 -27.28
N GLU A 4 -7.52 9.07 -27.53
CA GLU A 4 -6.57 9.63 -26.59
C GLU A 4 -7.28 10.16 -25.34
N SER A 5 -6.66 9.96 -24.16
CA SER A 5 -7.18 10.39 -22.85
C SER A 5 -8.54 9.79 -22.43
N GLU A 6 -9.01 8.73 -23.10
CA GLU A 6 -10.23 7.99 -22.73
C GLU A 6 -9.93 6.51 -22.42
N ILE A 7 -10.82 5.86 -21.66
CA ILE A 7 -10.80 4.40 -21.50
C ILE A 7 -11.30 3.78 -22.81
N ASN A 8 -10.42 3.01 -23.46
CA ASN A 8 -10.73 2.31 -24.69
C ASN A 8 -11.12 0.86 -24.39
N TYR A 9 -12.25 0.41 -24.92
CA TYR A 9 -12.75 -0.96 -24.77
C TYR A 9 -12.39 -1.80 -25.99
N TYR A 10 -11.94 -3.02 -25.74
CA TYR A 10 -11.55 -3.98 -26.77
C TYR A 10 -12.30 -5.29 -26.53
N THR A 11 -12.90 -5.84 -27.59
CA THR A 11 -13.70 -7.08 -27.53
C THR A 11 -12.85 -8.35 -27.63
N ASP A 12 -11.70 -8.25 -28.27
CA ASP A 12 -10.73 -9.34 -28.47
C ASP A 12 -9.49 -9.13 -27.58
N GLU A 13 -8.57 -10.09 -27.57
CA GLU A 13 -7.33 -10.01 -26.79
C GLU A 13 -6.55 -8.72 -27.11
N LEU A 14 -6.29 -7.91 -26.08
CA LEU A 14 -5.60 -6.64 -26.22
C LEU A 14 -4.16 -6.87 -26.72
N ASN A 15 -3.86 -6.37 -27.91
CA ASN A 15 -2.49 -6.34 -28.43
C ASN A 15 -1.95 -4.91 -28.39
N LEU A 16 -1.11 -4.63 -27.39
CA LEU A 16 -0.48 -3.32 -27.22
C LEU A 16 0.32 -2.88 -28.45
N ARG A 17 0.96 -3.80 -29.19
CA ARG A 17 1.68 -3.43 -30.42
C ARG A 17 0.74 -2.91 -31.50
N THR A 18 -0.44 -3.50 -31.62
CA THR A 18 -1.45 -3.03 -32.58
C THR A 18 -1.93 -1.63 -32.21
N ILE A 19 -2.14 -1.35 -30.92
CA ILE A 19 -2.52 -0.02 -30.44
C ILE A 19 -1.40 0.98 -30.73
N ILE A 20 -0.17 0.65 -30.36
CA ILE A 20 1.03 1.45 -30.63
C ILE A 20 1.16 1.80 -32.13
N ASN A 21 0.95 0.82 -33.02
CA ASN A 21 1.00 1.04 -34.46
C ASN A 21 -0.18 1.85 -35.01
N SER A 22 -1.32 1.84 -34.31
CA SER A 22 -2.50 2.64 -34.67
C SER A 22 -2.39 4.10 -34.25
N VAL A 23 -1.48 4.39 -33.32
CA VAL A 23 -1.15 5.74 -32.88
C VAL A 23 -0.04 6.28 -33.76
N ASP A 24 -0.20 7.49 -34.28
CA ASP A 24 0.81 8.14 -35.12
C ASP A 24 1.96 8.72 -34.28
N LEU A 25 2.72 7.84 -33.63
CA LEU A 25 3.81 8.18 -32.71
C LEU A 25 4.88 9.10 -33.32
N ARG A 26 4.97 9.18 -34.65
CA ARG A 26 5.95 10.02 -35.34
C ARG A 26 5.58 11.51 -35.33
N ASN A 27 4.30 11.81 -35.11
CA ASN A 27 3.76 13.17 -35.09
C ASN A 27 3.37 13.63 -33.68
N ILE A 28 3.76 12.89 -32.64
CA ILE A 28 3.54 13.24 -31.24
C ILE A 28 4.88 13.68 -30.66
N ASP A 29 4.93 14.87 -30.09
CA ASP A 29 6.11 15.40 -29.41
C ASP A 29 6.22 14.86 -27.97
N GLU A 30 5.07 14.50 -27.36
CA GLU A 30 4.97 14.00 -25.99
C GLU A 30 5.06 12.47 -25.90
N ALA A 31 5.56 11.98 -24.76
CA ALA A 31 5.64 10.55 -24.48
C ALA A 31 4.25 9.93 -24.20
N LEU A 32 3.98 8.77 -24.80
CA LEU A 32 2.73 8.04 -24.61
C LEU A 32 2.89 6.90 -23.58
N ASN A 33 1.96 6.83 -22.63
CA ASN A 33 1.79 5.68 -21.73
C ASN A 33 0.49 4.94 -22.05
N ILE A 34 0.55 3.62 -22.20
CA ILE A 34 -0.62 2.77 -22.40
C ILE A 34 -0.73 1.82 -21.20
N CYS A 35 -1.83 1.93 -20.45
CA CYS A 35 -2.10 1.09 -19.30
C CYS A 35 -3.21 0.08 -19.63
N ASP A 36 -2.86 -1.21 -19.61
CA ASP A 36 -3.83 -2.29 -19.75
C ASP A 36 -4.43 -2.65 -18.38
N ILE A 37 -5.59 -2.07 -18.08
CA ILE A 37 -6.32 -2.30 -16.82
C ILE A 37 -6.77 -3.77 -16.68
N SER A 38 -6.98 -4.50 -17.79
CA SER A 38 -7.37 -5.92 -17.72
C SER A 38 -6.28 -6.78 -17.07
N LYS A 39 -5.01 -6.36 -17.17
CA LYS A 39 -3.89 -7.05 -16.51
C LYS A 39 -3.97 -6.94 -15.00
N ILE A 40 -4.50 -5.85 -14.46
CA ILE A 40 -4.67 -5.67 -13.02
C ILE A 40 -5.63 -6.73 -12.48
N GLU A 41 -6.78 -6.89 -13.14
CA GLU A 41 -7.76 -7.91 -12.78
C GLU A 41 -7.17 -9.33 -12.91
N GLN A 42 -6.51 -9.64 -14.03
CA GLN A 42 -5.85 -10.95 -14.24
C GLN A 42 -4.82 -11.26 -13.15
N LYS A 43 -4.04 -10.25 -12.72
CA LYS A 43 -3.06 -10.42 -11.63
C LYS A 43 -3.73 -10.63 -10.29
N LEU A 44 -4.82 -9.93 -10.01
CA LEU A 44 -5.59 -10.14 -8.78
C LEU A 44 -6.24 -11.52 -8.73
N GLN A 45 -6.83 -11.98 -9.84
CA GLN A 45 -7.38 -13.34 -9.96
C GLN A 45 -6.28 -14.40 -9.77
N THR A 46 -5.10 -14.18 -10.35
CA THR A 46 -3.93 -15.04 -10.16
C THR A 46 -3.52 -15.09 -8.69
N TRP A 47 -3.45 -13.94 -8.01
CA TRP A 47 -3.17 -13.86 -6.58
C TRP A 47 -4.18 -14.64 -5.76
N GLN A 48 -5.47 -14.43 -5.98
CA GLN A 48 -6.54 -15.13 -5.26
C GLN A 48 -6.49 -16.65 -5.49
N LYS A 49 -6.12 -17.09 -6.70
CA LYS A 49 -5.98 -18.51 -7.04
C LYS A 49 -4.82 -19.16 -6.28
N TYR A 50 -3.64 -18.55 -6.27
CA TYR A 50 -2.44 -19.16 -5.69
C TYR A 50 -2.23 -18.84 -4.20
N MET A 51 -2.81 -17.74 -3.71
CA MET A 51 -2.69 -17.26 -2.33
C MET A 51 -4.08 -17.02 -1.70
N PRO A 52 -4.97 -18.03 -1.65
CA PRO A 52 -6.38 -17.85 -1.26
C PRO A 52 -6.59 -17.36 0.18
N ARG A 53 -5.57 -17.52 1.04
CA ARG A 53 -5.60 -17.08 2.44
C ARG A 53 -4.99 -15.69 2.65
N VAL A 54 -4.41 -15.08 1.62
CA VAL A 54 -3.68 -13.82 1.72
C VAL A 54 -4.47 -12.73 1.00
N LYS A 55 -5.01 -11.79 1.77
CA LYS A 55 -5.66 -10.61 1.20
C LYS A 55 -4.60 -9.60 0.76
N PRO A 56 -4.56 -9.19 -0.52
CA PRO A 56 -3.58 -8.23 -0.98
C PRO A 56 -3.91 -6.82 -0.47
N PHE A 57 -2.87 -6.11 -0.04
CA PHE A 57 -2.90 -4.67 0.21
C PHE A 57 -1.95 -4.02 -0.79
N TYR A 58 -2.49 -3.24 -1.73
CA TYR A 58 -1.72 -2.61 -2.78
C TYR A 58 -0.90 -1.44 -2.22
N ALA A 59 0.42 -1.47 -2.43
CA ALA A 59 1.31 -0.40 -2.03
C ALA A 59 1.15 0.80 -2.97
N LEU A 60 0.47 1.85 -2.51
CA LEU A 60 0.06 2.96 -3.36
C LEU A 60 1.24 3.71 -4.01
N LYS A 61 2.36 3.80 -3.29
CA LYS A 61 3.64 4.37 -3.77
C LYS A 61 4.17 3.74 -5.07
N CYS A 62 3.71 2.54 -5.46
CA CYS A 62 4.13 1.89 -6.69
C CYS A 62 3.57 2.61 -7.92
N ASN A 63 2.28 2.95 -7.90
CA ASN A 63 1.61 3.75 -8.91
C ASN A 63 0.27 4.24 -8.33
N GLU A 64 0.14 5.56 -8.18
CA GLU A 64 -1.01 6.23 -7.57
C GLU A 64 -2.06 6.69 -8.59
N ASP A 65 -2.00 6.19 -9.83
CA ASP A 65 -2.98 6.52 -10.86
C ASP A 65 -4.43 6.25 -10.38
N PRO A 66 -5.34 7.25 -10.48
CA PRO A 66 -6.71 7.11 -9.98
C PRO A 66 -7.49 5.95 -10.60
N LEU A 67 -7.24 5.58 -11.85
CA LEU A 67 -7.94 4.48 -12.52
C LEU A 67 -7.46 3.14 -11.98
N ILE A 68 -6.16 2.98 -11.73
CA ILE A 68 -5.59 1.79 -11.06
C ILE A 68 -6.18 1.65 -9.66
N VAL A 69 -6.16 2.73 -8.87
CA VAL A 69 -6.71 2.76 -7.51
C VAL A 69 -8.18 2.39 -7.51
N LYS A 70 -8.99 3.02 -8.38
CA LYS A 70 -10.42 2.78 -8.47
C LYS A 70 -10.72 1.33 -8.85
N THR A 71 -10.00 0.80 -9.85
CA THR A 71 -10.14 -0.60 -10.28
C THR A 71 -9.85 -1.57 -9.14
N LEU A 72 -8.71 -1.39 -8.44
CA LEU A 72 -8.34 -2.25 -7.31
C LEU A 72 -9.32 -2.14 -6.13
N ALA A 73 -9.83 -0.93 -5.87
CA ALA A 73 -10.81 -0.67 -4.82
C ALA A 73 -12.14 -1.37 -5.08
N ASP A 74 -12.62 -1.32 -6.32
CA ASP A 74 -13.86 -1.96 -6.79
C ASP A 74 -13.74 -3.49 -6.77
N LEU A 75 -12.55 -4.01 -7.07
CA LEU A 75 -12.24 -5.44 -6.96
C LEU A 75 -11.99 -5.92 -5.51
N GLY A 76 -12.11 -5.03 -4.51
CA GLY A 76 -12.06 -5.40 -3.09
C GLY A 76 -10.67 -5.44 -2.46
N THR A 77 -9.63 -4.95 -3.14
CA THR A 77 -8.25 -4.92 -2.63
C THR A 77 -8.11 -3.97 -1.44
N GLY A 78 -7.17 -4.25 -0.53
CA GLY A 78 -6.75 -3.32 0.52
C GLY A 78 -5.65 -2.37 0.03
N PHE A 79 -5.24 -1.41 0.84
CA PHE A 79 -4.22 -0.43 0.46
C PHE A 79 -3.19 -0.22 1.58
N ASP A 80 -1.93 -0.30 1.20
CA ASP A 80 -0.79 0.12 2.00
C ASP A 80 -0.45 1.57 1.63
N CYS A 81 -0.64 2.46 2.60
CA CYS A 81 -0.39 3.90 2.48
C CYS A 81 0.76 4.31 3.40
N ALA A 82 1.63 5.20 2.90
CA ALA A 82 2.79 5.73 3.61
C ALA A 82 2.65 7.19 4.05
N SER A 83 1.57 7.88 3.65
CA SER A 83 1.38 9.30 3.89
C SER A 83 -0.09 9.71 4.07
N LYS A 84 -0.31 10.93 4.59
CA LYS A 84 -1.64 11.53 4.72
C LYS A 84 -2.33 11.71 3.36
N SER A 85 -1.58 12.11 2.32
CA SER A 85 -2.13 12.29 0.97
C SER A 85 -2.62 10.96 0.40
N GLU A 86 -1.86 9.89 0.58
CA GLU A 86 -2.25 8.54 0.15
C GLU A 86 -3.51 8.05 0.87
N ILE A 87 -3.56 8.18 2.21
CA ILE A 87 -4.77 7.83 2.97
C ILE A 87 -5.97 8.64 2.47
N LYS A 88 -5.80 9.95 2.26
CA LYS A 88 -6.87 10.81 1.75
C LYS A 88 -7.35 10.37 0.36
N GLN A 89 -6.44 10.03 -0.54
CA GLN A 89 -6.78 9.57 -1.88
C GLN A 89 -7.61 8.29 -1.82
N ILE A 90 -7.17 7.31 -1.05
CA ILE A 90 -7.88 6.01 -0.92
C ILE A 90 -9.27 6.19 -0.31
N LEU A 91 -9.40 6.99 0.75
CA LEU A 91 -10.70 7.30 1.35
C LEU A 91 -11.63 8.02 0.35
N ASN A 92 -11.10 8.97 -0.42
CA ASN A 92 -11.87 9.66 -1.46
C ASN A 92 -12.34 8.73 -2.59
N SER A 93 -11.64 7.61 -2.82
CA SER A 93 -12.09 6.55 -3.74
C SER A 93 -13.19 5.66 -3.18
N GLY A 94 -13.70 5.93 -1.96
CA GLY A 94 -14.79 5.19 -1.31
C GLY A 94 -14.34 3.93 -0.59
N VAL A 95 -13.03 3.75 -0.38
CA VAL A 95 -12.48 2.62 0.36
C VAL A 95 -12.71 2.81 1.85
N GLN A 96 -13.19 1.75 2.51
CA GLN A 96 -13.43 1.76 3.95
C GLN A 96 -12.09 1.75 4.74
N PRO A 97 -11.98 2.49 5.86
CA PRO A 97 -10.74 2.60 6.63
C PRO A 97 -10.11 1.26 7.06
N GLU A 98 -10.92 0.22 7.27
CA GLU A 98 -10.46 -1.12 7.68
C GLU A 98 -9.65 -1.83 6.58
N ARG A 99 -9.79 -1.39 5.33
CA ARG A 99 -9.00 -1.86 4.19
C ARG A 99 -7.70 -1.07 3.99
N ILE A 100 -7.34 -0.18 4.92
CA ILE A 100 -6.13 0.63 4.85
C ILE A 100 -5.18 0.22 5.97
N ILE A 101 -3.91 0.03 5.62
CA ILE A 101 -2.80 -0.04 6.58
C ILE A 101 -1.90 1.17 6.39
N PHE A 102 -1.62 1.89 7.47
CA PHE A 102 -0.65 2.98 7.45
C PHE A 102 0.75 2.40 7.72
N ALA A 103 1.40 1.87 6.68
CA ALA A 103 2.63 1.07 6.79
C ALA A 103 3.94 1.89 6.67
N ASN A 104 3.89 3.17 7.03
CA ASN A 104 5.08 3.96 7.30
C ASN A 104 5.45 3.81 8.78
N PRO A 105 6.65 3.33 9.13
CA PRO A 105 7.01 3.11 10.53
C PRO A 105 7.46 4.40 11.24
N CYS A 106 7.73 5.49 10.49
CA CYS A 106 8.19 6.77 11.04
C CYS A 106 7.26 7.92 10.60
N LYS A 107 6.13 8.09 11.30
CA LYS A 107 5.06 9.01 10.88
C LYS A 107 5.18 10.38 11.55
N LEU A 108 4.73 11.40 10.82
CA LEU A 108 4.47 12.72 11.39
C LEU A 108 3.24 12.67 12.30
N ALA A 109 3.29 13.38 13.44
CA ALA A 109 2.16 13.44 14.38
C ALA A 109 0.87 13.94 13.71
N SER A 110 0.98 14.91 12.78
CA SER A 110 -0.16 15.40 12.00
C SER A 110 -0.78 14.34 11.08
N HIS A 111 0.00 13.37 10.61
CA HIS A 111 -0.49 12.25 9.80
C HIS A 111 -1.18 11.22 10.68
N ILE A 112 -0.64 10.92 11.86
CA ILE A 112 -1.29 10.05 12.85
C ILE A 112 -2.65 10.62 13.27
N GLN A 113 -2.72 11.93 13.56
CA GLN A 113 -3.98 12.61 13.90
C GLN A 113 -4.99 12.55 12.75
N TYR A 114 -4.53 12.66 11.50
CA TYR A 114 -5.40 12.49 10.34
C TYR A 114 -5.93 11.04 10.22
N ALA A 115 -5.07 10.04 10.42
CA ALA A 115 -5.48 8.64 10.47
C ALA A 115 -6.52 8.40 11.57
N LYS A 116 -6.34 8.98 12.76
CA LYS A 116 -7.32 8.97 13.85
C LYS A 116 -8.66 9.58 13.46
N ALA A 117 -8.65 10.77 12.88
CA ALA A 117 -9.87 11.47 12.46
C ALA A 117 -10.67 10.68 11.41
N ASN A 118 -10.01 9.83 10.62
CA ASN A 118 -10.63 8.99 9.58
C ASN A 118 -10.67 7.50 9.94
N GLN A 119 -10.42 7.14 11.20
CA GLN A 119 -10.53 5.77 11.72
C GLN A 119 -9.64 4.72 11.03
N VAL A 120 -8.51 5.14 10.44
CA VAL A 120 -7.49 4.21 9.90
C VAL A 120 -6.65 3.68 11.05
N ARG A 121 -7.05 2.53 11.59
CA ARG A 121 -6.51 1.99 12.86
C ARG A 121 -5.19 1.25 12.72
N ASN A 122 -4.98 0.51 11.64
CA ASN A 122 -3.80 -0.35 11.50
C ASN A 122 -2.59 0.50 11.14
N SER A 123 -1.54 0.48 11.98
CA SER A 123 -0.34 1.25 11.72
C SER A 123 0.93 0.49 12.13
N THR A 124 1.95 0.54 11.28
CA THR A 124 3.21 -0.14 11.55
C THR A 124 4.09 0.63 12.53
N VAL A 125 4.86 -0.10 13.33
CA VAL A 125 5.91 0.44 14.21
C VAL A 125 7.14 -0.45 14.18
N ASP A 126 8.32 0.15 14.28
CA ASP A 126 9.61 -0.55 14.45
C ASP A 126 10.51 0.09 15.52
N SER A 127 10.02 1.10 16.24
CA SER A 127 10.79 1.81 17.26
C SER A 127 9.93 2.28 18.44
N GLU A 128 10.57 2.46 19.59
CA GLU A 128 9.91 2.96 20.81
C GLU A 128 9.32 4.36 20.63
N PHE A 129 10.02 5.23 19.87
CA PHE A 129 9.56 6.58 19.57
C PHE A 129 8.23 6.59 18.82
N GLU A 130 8.04 5.64 17.90
CA GLU A 130 6.78 5.51 17.18
C GLU A 130 5.65 5.05 18.09
N ILE A 131 5.93 4.11 19.00
CA ILE A 131 4.97 3.64 20.01
C ILE A 131 4.53 4.80 20.90
N TYR A 132 5.47 5.61 21.42
CA TYR A 132 5.12 6.79 22.23
C TYR A 132 4.30 7.82 21.44
N LYS A 133 4.59 8.03 20.16
CA LYS A 133 3.79 8.93 19.30
C LYS A 133 2.38 8.40 19.10
N LEU A 134 2.21 7.10 18.83
CA LEU A 134 0.88 6.49 18.71
C LEU A 134 0.14 6.52 20.05
N HIS A 135 0.80 6.24 21.18
CA HIS A 135 0.19 6.38 22.50
C HIS A 135 -0.37 7.79 22.74
N LYS A 136 0.42 8.82 22.40
CA LYS A 136 0.03 10.22 22.59
C LYS A 136 -1.09 10.67 21.65
N HIS A 137 -1.06 10.26 20.39
CA HIS A 137 -1.92 10.83 19.34
C HIS A 137 -3.05 9.92 18.88
N TYR A 138 -2.91 8.61 19.02
CA TYR A 138 -3.91 7.61 18.62
C TYR A 138 -3.81 6.31 19.44
N PRO A 139 -4.10 6.33 20.75
CA PRO A 139 -3.97 5.16 21.62
C PRO A 139 -4.92 4.00 21.24
N GLU A 140 -6.01 4.28 20.54
CA GLU A 140 -6.98 3.28 20.05
C GLU A 140 -6.56 2.61 18.73
N SER A 141 -5.38 2.94 18.21
CA SER A 141 -4.81 2.32 17.02
C SER A 141 -4.38 0.87 17.26
N HIS A 142 -4.23 0.13 16.18
CA HIS A 142 -3.75 -1.25 16.19
C HIS A 142 -2.32 -1.25 15.69
N LEU A 143 -1.39 -1.57 16.58
CA LEU A 143 0.03 -1.61 16.30
C LEU A 143 0.36 -2.90 15.54
N VAL A 144 1.04 -2.73 14.42
CA VAL A 144 1.59 -3.81 13.63
C VAL A 144 3.11 -3.74 13.74
N ILE A 145 3.74 -4.70 14.42
CA ILE A 145 5.19 -4.66 14.63
C ILE A 145 5.89 -5.04 13.33
N ARG A 146 6.80 -4.20 12.84
CA ARG A 146 7.51 -4.40 11.59
C ARG A 146 8.86 -5.06 11.85
N PHE A 147 9.03 -6.30 11.41
CA PHE A 147 10.27 -7.06 11.54
C PHE A 147 11.16 -6.83 10.33
N ARG A 148 12.46 -6.68 10.58
CA ARG A 148 13.48 -6.76 9.53
C ARG A 148 13.68 -8.21 9.09
N CYS A 149 13.80 -8.43 7.80
CA CYS A 149 14.20 -9.68 7.19
C CYS A 149 15.35 -9.39 6.23
N ASP A 150 16.57 -9.80 6.62
CA ASP A 150 17.76 -9.55 5.82
C ASP A 150 17.80 -10.53 4.64
N ALA A 151 17.25 -10.11 3.49
CA ALA A 151 17.28 -10.89 2.27
C ALA A 151 18.55 -10.57 1.47
N GLU A 152 19.57 -11.44 1.55
CA GLU A 152 20.87 -11.25 0.86
C GLU A 152 20.72 -11.03 -0.66
N ASP A 153 19.67 -11.60 -1.28
CA ASP A 153 19.39 -11.50 -2.72
C ASP A 153 18.43 -10.34 -3.09
N ALA A 154 18.02 -9.49 -2.16
CA ALA A 154 17.11 -8.38 -2.45
C ALA A 154 17.81 -7.30 -3.30
N GLN A 155 17.16 -6.84 -4.37
CA GLN A 155 17.69 -5.74 -5.20
C GLN A 155 17.77 -4.41 -4.44
N ILE A 156 16.89 -4.23 -3.45
CA ILE A 156 16.84 -3.06 -2.57
C ILE A 156 16.59 -3.58 -1.17
N ALA A 157 17.62 -3.59 -0.33
CA ALA A 157 17.49 -3.96 1.08
C ALA A 157 16.89 -2.79 1.85
N PHE A 158 15.64 -2.91 2.32
CA PHE A 158 15.06 -1.89 3.19
C PHE A 158 15.38 -2.12 4.66
N GLY A 159 15.89 -3.31 5.01
CA GLY A 159 16.29 -3.68 6.38
C GLY A 159 17.28 -2.72 7.04
N ASP A 160 18.18 -2.10 6.27
CA ASP A 160 19.13 -1.10 6.80
C ASP A 160 18.44 0.15 7.35
N LYS A 161 17.23 0.44 6.88
CA LYS A 161 16.48 1.65 7.22
C LYS A 161 15.26 1.38 8.10
N PHE A 162 14.63 0.23 7.94
CA PHE A 162 13.33 -0.08 8.53
C PHE A 162 13.25 -1.51 9.04
N GLY A 163 12.41 -1.69 10.06
CA GLY A 163 12.19 -2.97 10.69
C GLY A 163 13.08 -3.17 11.90
N CYS A 164 12.48 -3.68 12.96
CA CYS A 164 13.18 -4.02 14.19
C CYS A 164 13.73 -5.45 14.10
N ASP A 165 14.81 -5.71 14.82
CA ASP A 165 15.31 -7.05 15.05
C ASP A 165 14.23 -7.94 15.71
N PRO A 166 13.91 -9.11 15.13
CA PRO A 166 12.83 -9.96 15.63
C PRO A 166 13.17 -10.66 16.95
N GLU A 167 14.44 -10.85 17.29
CA GLU A 167 14.88 -11.62 18.47
C GLU A 167 14.98 -10.76 19.74
N HIS A 168 15.39 -9.50 19.61
CA HIS A 168 15.72 -8.63 20.72
C HIS A 168 14.85 -7.37 20.78
N GLU A 169 14.68 -6.67 19.66
CA GLU A 169 13.94 -5.40 19.64
C GLU A 169 12.43 -5.62 19.65
N ALA A 170 11.91 -6.55 18.84
CA ALA A 170 10.49 -6.83 18.76
C ALA A 170 9.86 -7.21 20.12
N PRO A 171 10.44 -8.12 20.94
CA PRO A 171 9.93 -8.39 22.28
C PRO A 171 9.90 -7.14 23.18
N ALA A 172 10.94 -6.31 23.12
CA ALA A 172 11.00 -5.07 23.90
C ALA A 172 9.89 -4.08 23.49
N LEU A 173 9.65 -3.93 22.19
CA LEU A 173 8.57 -3.10 21.65
C LEU A 173 7.18 -3.62 22.06
N MET A 174 6.97 -4.94 22.03
CA MET A 174 5.70 -5.54 22.48
C MET A 174 5.45 -5.34 23.98
N LEU A 175 6.48 -5.49 24.81
CA LEU A 175 6.40 -5.22 26.25
C LEU A 175 6.13 -3.73 26.53
N LEU A 176 6.77 -2.83 25.79
CA LEU A 176 6.49 -1.40 25.88
C LEU A 176 5.04 -1.09 25.52
N ALA A 177 4.54 -1.62 24.40
CA ALA A 177 3.15 -1.44 23.98
C ALA A 177 2.18 -1.96 25.04
N GLN A 178 2.45 -3.12 25.63
CA GLN A 178 1.66 -3.68 26.74
C GLN A 178 1.67 -2.77 27.98
N SER A 179 2.83 -2.22 28.36
CA SER A 179 2.94 -1.32 29.51
C SER A 179 2.14 -0.02 29.34
N LEU A 180 1.97 0.41 28.07
CA LEU A 180 1.18 1.58 27.67
C LEU A 180 -0.28 1.25 27.32
N GLN A 181 -0.72 0.00 27.53
CA GLN A 181 -2.07 -0.49 27.24
C GLN A 181 -2.48 -0.31 25.76
N LEU A 182 -1.52 -0.40 24.85
CA LEU A 182 -1.75 -0.35 23.41
C LEU A 182 -2.04 -1.75 22.85
N ASN A 183 -2.85 -1.80 21.78
CA ASN A 183 -3.20 -3.04 21.13
C ASN A 183 -2.19 -3.41 20.04
N VAL A 184 -1.43 -4.49 20.24
CA VAL A 184 -0.61 -5.11 19.19
C VAL A 184 -1.45 -6.16 18.48
N SER A 185 -1.72 -5.96 17.19
CA SER A 185 -2.68 -6.79 16.44
C SER A 185 -2.04 -7.75 15.44
N ALA A 186 -0.84 -7.45 14.95
CA ALA A 186 -0.19 -8.22 13.89
C ALA A 186 1.32 -7.97 13.81
N ILE A 187 1.98 -8.77 12.98
CA ILE A 187 3.37 -8.61 12.57
C ILE A 187 3.39 -8.31 11.06
N TYR A 188 4.29 -7.43 10.64
CA TYR A 188 4.58 -7.11 9.24
C TYR A 188 6.06 -7.41 9.00
N ILE A 189 6.41 -8.08 7.92
CA ILE A 189 7.80 -8.40 7.59
C ILE A 189 8.21 -7.51 6.40
N ILE A 190 9.38 -6.87 6.50
CA ILE A 190 10.00 -6.15 5.37
C ILE A 190 11.30 -6.83 4.96
N ASP A 191 11.52 -6.87 3.65
CA ASP A 191 12.72 -7.31 2.94
C ASP A 191 13.82 -6.25 2.85
#